data_AF-A0A9W7DD03-F1
#
_entry.id   AF-A0A9W7DD03-F1
#
_cell.length_a   1.000
_cell.length_b   1.000
_cell.length_c   1.000
_cell.angle_alpha   90.00
_cell.angle_beta   90.00
_cell.angle_gamma   90.00
#
_symmetry.space_group_name_H-M   'P 1'
#
loop_
_entity.id
_entity.type
_entity.pdbx_description
1 polymer ?
#
loop_
_entity_poly.entity_id
_entity_poly.type
_entity_poly.pdbx_seq_one_letter_code
_entity_poly.pdbx_strand_id
1 'polypeptide(L)'
;MLVLAVSGVVCGSSYTGSSRVKVMSLNLRTSLANDPCPNGCWQERKWRVKQLVNKHEPDLIGTQEGAPDQIEFFQTHLLFTGTGECSGDCQWNERDSIFYKIDRWNLLESSTFALVRSYK
;
A
#
# COMPACT_ATOMS: atom_id res chain seq x y z
N MET A 1 -52.91 4.92 34.69
CA MET A 1 -52.69 6.02 33.72
C MET A 1 -51.25 6.49 33.95
N LEU A 2 -50.29 6.38 33.05
CA LEU A 2 -50.26 6.24 31.59
C LEU A 2 -49.05 5.34 31.25
N VAL A 3 -49.20 4.43 30.29
CA VAL A 3 -48.07 3.70 29.68
C VAL A 3 -47.50 4.58 28.57
N LEU A 4 -46.18 4.67 28.46
CA LEU A 4 -45.53 4.96 27.18
C LEU A 4 -44.22 4.18 27.08
N ALA A 5 -44.32 3.04 26.40
CA ALA A 5 -43.18 2.39 25.77
C ALA A 5 -42.80 3.20 24.53
N VAL A 6 -41.53 3.56 24.40
CA VAL A 6 -40.98 4.02 23.13
C VAL A 6 -39.96 2.98 22.69
N SER A 7 -40.43 2.03 21.88
CA SER A 7 -39.59 1.21 21.03
C SER A 7 -38.98 2.11 19.96
N GLY A 8 -37.77 2.60 20.22
CA GLY A 8 -36.96 3.30 19.23
C GLY A 8 -35.82 2.43 18.73
N VAL A 9 -36.13 1.37 17.97
CA VAL A 9 -35.10 0.80 17.08
C VAL A 9 -34.94 1.78 15.93
N VAL A 10 -34.03 2.74 16.11
CA VAL A 10 -33.54 3.54 14.99
C VAL A 10 -32.48 2.70 14.29
N CYS A 11 -32.90 1.78 13.42
CA CYS A 11 -32.01 1.23 12.41
C CYS A 11 -31.93 2.25 11.26
N GLY A 12 -31.27 3.36 11.56
CA GLY A 12 -30.87 4.35 10.58
C GLY A 12 -29.41 4.14 10.24
N SER A 13 -29.07 3.07 9.52
CA SER A 13 -27.80 3.05 8.78
C SER A 13 -27.93 4.03 7.63
N SER A 14 -27.80 5.32 7.94
CA SER A 14 -27.50 6.32 6.93
C SER A 14 -26.08 6.01 6.46
N TYR A 15 -25.94 5.34 5.31
CA TYR A 15 -24.67 5.25 4.59
C TYR A 15 -24.34 6.65 4.04
N THR A 16 -24.04 7.59 4.94
CA THR A 16 -23.56 8.92 4.58
C THR A 16 -22.09 8.80 4.24
N GLY A 17 -21.81 8.63 2.96
CA GLY A 17 -20.48 8.76 2.40
C GLY A 17 -20.08 7.55 1.59
N SER A 18 -20.14 7.66 0.26
CA SER A 18 -19.20 6.92 -0.58
C SER A 18 -17.80 7.35 -0.14
N SER A 19 -17.14 6.54 0.69
CA SER A 19 -15.76 6.78 1.06
C SER A 19 -14.92 6.58 -0.20
N ARG A 20 -14.56 7.69 -0.86
CA ARG A 20 -13.73 7.65 -2.06
C ARG A 20 -12.39 7.00 -1.70
N VAL A 21 -12.06 5.91 -2.39
CA VAL A 21 -10.78 5.23 -2.28
C VAL A 21 -9.84 5.76 -3.35
N LYS A 22 -8.65 6.20 -2.95
CA LYS A 22 -7.60 6.60 -3.90
C LYS A 22 -6.58 5.45 -4.00
N VAL A 23 -6.38 4.94 -5.21
CA VAL A 23 -5.43 3.84 -5.47
C VAL A 23 -4.34 4.34 -6.42
N MET A 24 -3.11 3.90 -6.17
CA MET A 24 -1.94 4.21 -6.99
C MET A 24 -1.23 2.91 -7.38
N SER A 25 -0.72 2.85 -8.61
CA SER A 25 0.29 1.87 -9.03
C SER A 25 1.58 2.62 -9.35
N LEU A 26 2.71 2.17 -8.83
CA LEU A 26 3.98 2.84 -8.93
C LEU A 26 5.14 1.84 -9.03
N ASN A 27 5.69 1.68 -10.23
CA ASN A 27 6.98 1.01 -10.37
C ASN A 27 8.06 1.93 -9.77
N LEU A 28 8.78 1.43 -8.78
CA LEU A 28 9.74 2.23 -8.03
C LEU A 28 11.08 2.37 -8.74
N ARG A 29 11.37 1.53 -9.73
CA ARG A 29 12.72 1.25 -10.24
C ARG A 29 13.64 0.82 -9.10
N THR A 30 14.01 -0.45 -9.09
CA THR A 30 14.79 -1.08 -8.01
C THR A 30 16.04 -0.29 -7.62
N SER A 31 16.35 -0.23 -6.32
CA SER A 31 17.63 0.31 -5.85
C SER A 31 18.79 -0.64 -6.18
N LEU A 32 18.51 -1.94 -6.35
CA LEU A 32 19.49 -2.98 -6.68
C LEU A 32 20.10 -2.80 -8.08
N ALA A 33 19.43 -2.04 -8.97
CA ALA A 33 19.98 -1.66 -10.26
C ALA A 33 21.21 -0.74 -10.15
N ASN A 34 21.46 -0.15 -8.97
CA ASN A 34 22.58 0.77 -8.74
C ASN A 34 22.65 1.93 -9.75
N ASP A 35 21.48 2.45 -10.16
CA ASP A 35 21.40 3.60 -11.06
C ASP A 35 22.21 4.79 -10.48
N PRO A 36 22.95 5.56 -11.31
CA PRO A 36 23.94 6.51 -10.82
C PRO A 36 23.33 7.78 -10.21
N CYS A 37 23.98 8.31 -9.15
CA CYS A 37 23.70 9.64 -8.62
C CYS A 37 24.29 10.76 -9.52
N PRO A 38 23.73 11.99 -9.48
CA PRO A 38 22.56 12.42 -8.69
C PRO A 38 21.21 12.21 -9.39
N ASN A 39 21.21 11.72 -10.63
CA ASN A 39 20.02 11.78 -11.46
C ASN A 39 19.12 10.53 -11.36
N GLY A 40 19.69 9.37 -11.07
CA GLY A 40 18.99 8.09 -11.15
C GLY A 40 18.99 7.26 -9.86
N CYS A 41 19.86 7.55 -8.89
CA CYS A 41 19.97 6.74 -7.69
C CYS A 41 18.76 6.85 -6.75
N TRP A 42 18.49 5.77 -6.01
CA TRP A 42 17.36 5.71 -5.08
C TRP A 42 17.42 6.77 -3.97
N GLN A 43 18.63 7.11 -3.50
CA GLN A 43 18.89 8.10 -2.46
C GLN A 43 18.26 9.45 -2.78
N GLU A 44 18.21 9.81 -4.08
CA GLU A 44 17.58 11.03 -4.59
C GLU A 44 16.11 10.80 -4.99
N ARG A 45 15.79 9.65 -5.58
CA ARG A 45 14.42 9.34 -6.05
C ARG A 45 13.43 9.18 -4.90
N LYS A 46 13.83 8.64 -3.75
CA LYS A 46 12.93 8.40 -2.60
C LYS A 46 12.19 9.65 -2.14
N TRP A 47 12.84 10.82 -2.19
CA TRP A 47 12.22 12.08 -1.82
C TRP A 47 11.19 12.57 -2.85
N ARG A 48 11.43 12.30 -4.14
CA ARG A 48 10.46 12.56 -5.21
C ARG A 48 9.25 11.62 -5.09
N VAL A 49 9.48 10.35 -4.75
CA VAL A 49 8.40 9.39 -4.44
C VAL A 49 7.56 9.91 -3.27
N LYS A 50 8.19 10.37 -2.18
CA LYS A 50 7.46 10.97 -1.06
C LYS A 50 6.62 12.18 -1.47
N GLN A 51 7.17 13.08 -2.29
CA GLN A 51 6.40 14.22 -2.82
C GLN A 51 5.19 13.77 -3.64
N LEU A 52 5.34 12.74 -4.46
CA LEU A 52 4.26 12.19 -5.28
C LEU A 52 3.16 11.54 -4.41
N VAL A 53 3.55 10.74 -3.42
CA VAL A 53 2.61 10.13 -2.47
C VAL A 53 1.87 11.20 -1.67
N ASN A 54 2.57 12.22 -1.16
CA ASN A 54 1.94 13.33 -0.43
C ASN A 54 0.99 14.16 -1.30
N LYS A 55 1.33 14.37 -2.58
CA LYS A 55 0.50 15.15 -3.50
C LYS A 55 -0.82 14.48 -3.83
N HIS A 56 -0.79 13.16 -4.03
CA HIS A 56 -1.97 12.41 -4.46
C HIS A 56 -2.75 11.79 -3.29
N GLU A 57 -2.10 11.64 -2.15
CA GLU A 57 -2.63 11.07 -0.91
C GLU A 57 -3.36 9.73 -1.13
N PRO A 58 -2.73 8.73 -1.76
CA PRO A 58 -3.36 7.44 -1.98
C PRO A 58 -3.68 6.76 -0.65
N ASP A 59 -4.75 5.98 -0.66
CA ASP A 59 -5.13 5.07 0.41
C ASP A 59 -4.41 3.73 0.28
N LEU A 60 -4.25 3.27 -0.96
CA LEU A 60 -3.59 2.04 -1.35
C LEU A 60 -2.53 2.33 -2.43
N ILE A 61 -1.35 1.72 -2.33
CA ILE A 61 -0.27 1.83 -3.31
C ILE A 61 0.23 0.44 -3.67
N GLY A 62 0.05 0.02 -4.92
CA GLY A 62 0.77 -1.11 -5.50
C GLY A 62 2.14 -0.68 -5.99
N THR A 63 3.22 -1.28 -5.51
CA THR A 63 4.58 -1.01 -5.97
C THR A 63 5.14 -2.20 -6.73
N GLN A 64 5.91 -1.93 -7.78
CA GLN A 64 6.74 -2.93 -8.47
C GLN A 64 8.23 -2.62 -8.27
N GLU A 65 9.07 -3.64 -8.44
CA GLU A 65 10.54 -3.56 -8.28
C GLU A 65 10.98 -3.09 -6.87
N GLY A 66 10.18 -3.34 -5.83
CA GLY A 66 10.47 -2.85 -4.49
C GLY A 66 11.64 -3.61 -3.86
N ALA A 67 12.81 -3.00 -3.79
CA ALA A 67 13.97 -3.52 -3.05
C ALA A 67 13.88 -3.23 -1.54
N PRO A 68 14.65 -3.93 -0.68
CA PRO A 68 14.48 -3.88 0.78
C PRO A 68 14.51 -2.49 1.41
N ASP A 69 15.46 -1.66 0.99
CA ASP A 69 15.60 -0.27 1.46
C ASP A 69 14.46 0.63 0.98
N GLN A 70 13.88 0.32 -0.19
CA GLN A 70 12.72 1.04 -0.72
C GLN A 70 11.46 0.66 0.04
N ILE A 71 11.30 -0.62 0.35
CA ILE A 71 10.22 -1.11 1.21
C ILE A 71 10.27 -0.48 2.60
N GLU A 72 11.45 -0.48 3.21
CA GLU A 72 11.66 0.14 4.52
C GLU A 72 11.29 1.63 4.47
N PHE A 73 11.60 2.33 3.38
CA PHE A 73 11.21 3.73 3.20
C PHE A 73 9.69 3.93 3.22
N PHE A 74 8.91 3.07 2.56
CA PHE A 74 7.45 3.13 2.60
C PHE A 74 6.90 2.92 4.03
N GLN A 75 7.50 2.02 4.78
CA GLN A 75 7.06 1.72 6.16
C GLN A 75 7.45 2.81 7.15
N THR A 76 8.66 3.34 7.05
CA THR A 76 9.24 4.25 8.05
C THR A 76 9.01 5.73 7.73
N HIS A 77 9.04 6.13 6.45
CA HIS A 77 8.98 7.53 6.05
C HIS A 77 7.63 7.95 5.46
N LEU A 78 6.90 6.99 4.87
CA LEU A 78 5.54 7.21 4.35
C LEU A 78 4.45 6.66 5.28
N LEU A 79 4.83 5.88 6.29
CA LEU A 79 3.94 5.31 7.32
C LEU A 79 2.84 4.42 6.75
N PHE A 80 3.15 3.66 5.69
CA PHE A 80 2.27 2.63 5.16
C PHE A 80 2.66 1.25 5.69
N THR A 81 1.66 0.40 5.91
CA THR A 81 1.89 -1.05 6.08
C THR A 81 1.73 -1.73 4.73
N GLY A 82 2.54 -2.75 4.43
CA GLY A 82 2.50 -3.40 3.12
C GLY A 82 2.58 -4.92 3.20
N THR A 83 1.95 -5.57 2.22
CA THR A 83 2.02 -7.01 1.97
C THR A 83 2.84 -7.30 0.71
N GLY A 84 3.14 -8.56 0.45
CA GLY A 84 3.84 -9.02 -0.75
C GLY A 84 5.11 -9.79 -0.40
N GLU A 85 5.31 -10.91 -1.08
CA GLU A 85 6.46 -11.80 -0.92
C GLU A 85 7.47 -11.60 -2.06
N CYS A 86 8.75 -11.92 -1.79
CA CYS A 86 9.82 -11.86 -2.80
C CYS A 86 9.98 -13.20 -3.52
N SER A 87 10.56 -13.19 -4.73
CA SER A 87 10.99 -14.43 -5.39
C SER A 87 12.26 -14.95 -4.70
N GLY A 88 12.08 -15.63 -3.57
CA GLY A 88 13.18 -16.08 -2.70
C GLY A 88 13.41 -15.15 -1.51
N ASP A 89 14.67 -15.05 -1.07
CA ASP A 89 15.03 -14.25 0.12
C ASP A 89 14.82 -12.76 -0.14
N CYS A 90 13.95 -12.15 0.65
CA CYS A 90 13.67 -10.72 0.55
C CYS A 90 14.86 -9.83 0.85
N GLN A 91 15.91 -10.27 1.53
CA GLN A 91 17.11 -9.45 1.75
C GLN A 91 17.83 -9.09 0.44
N TRP A 92 17.66 -9.90 -0.61
CA TRP A 92 18.42 -9.80 -1.86
C TRP A 92 17.56 -9.68 -3.11
N ASN A 93 16.25 -9.62 -2.97
CA ASN A 93 15.31 -9.65 -4.09
C ASN A 93 14.29 -8.51 -4.03
N GLU A 94 13.68 -8.26 -5.18
CA GLU A 94 12.56 -7.35 -5.33
C GLU A 94 11.25 -8.01 -4.90
N ARG A 95 10.29 -7.17 -4.52
CA ARG A 95 8.91 -7.56 -4.30
C ARG A 95 7.92 -6.60 -4.91
N ASP A 96 6.81 -7.18 -5.34
CA ASP A 96 5.61 -6.45 -5.68
C ASP A 96 4.76 -6.34 -4.42
N SER A 97 4.58 -5.11 -3.92
CA SER A 97 3.89 -4.87 -2.66
C SER A 97 2.59 -4.13 -2.84
N ILE A 98 1.63 -4.41 -1.95
CA ILE A 98 0.46 -3.56 -1.77
C ILE A 98 0.57 -2.90 -0.41
N PHE A 99 0.72 -1.59 -0.42
CA PHE A 99 0.76 -0.73 0.76
C PHE A 99 -0.61 -0.12 1.05
N TYR A 100 -0.97 0.01 2.32
CA TYR A 100 -2.22 0.58 2.81
C TYR A 100 -2.02 1.38 4.10
N LYS A 101 -2.91 2.35 4.34
CA LYS A 101 -2.94 3.12 5.60
C LYS A 101 -3.75 2.42 6.68
N ILE A 102 -3.13 2.14 7.82
CA ILE A 102 -3.74 1.37 8.92
C ILE A 102 -4.82 2.14 9.69
N ASP A 103 -4.86 3.46 9.59
CA ASP A 103 -5.93 4.30 10.16
C ASP A 103 -7.22 4.23 9.33
N ARG A 104 -7.16 3.71 8.10
CA ARG A 104 -8.30 3.58 7.18
C ARG A 104 -8.68 2.14 6.84
N TRP A 105 -7.73 1.20 6.91
CA TRP A 105 -7.93 -0.16 6.40
C TRP A 105 -7.39 -1.22 7.35
N ASN A 106 -8.17 -2.27 7.53
CA ASN A 106 -7.77 -3.49 8.23
C ASN A 106 -7.46 -4.59 7.20
N LEU A 107 -6.29 -5.21 7.32
CA LEU A 107 -5.94 -6.38 6.53
C LEU A 107 -6.68 -7.61 7.08
N LEU A 108 -7.58 -8.17 6.28
CA LEU A 108 -8.30 -9.40 6.64
C LEU A 108 -7.53 -10.65 6.23
N GLU A 109 -6.97 -10.65 5.02
CA GLU A 109 -6.21 -11.75 4.43
C GLU A 109 -5.26 -11.21 3.36
N SER A 110 -4.12 -11.89 3.15
CA SER A 110 -3.23 -11.64 2.02
C SER A 110 -2.55 -12.91 1.56
N SER A 111 -2.36 -13.04 0.25
CA SER A 111 -1.54 -14.08 -0.36
C SER A 111 -0.74 -13.53 -1.53
N THR A 112 0.31 -14.25 -1.92
CA THR A 112 1.10 -13.97 -3.12
C THR A 112 1.30 -15.29 -3.86
N PHE A 113 1.16 -15.27 -5.18
CA PHE A 113 1.38 -16.44 -6.02
C PHE A 113 2.32 -16.09 -7.18
N ALA A 114 3.18 -17.05 -7.53
CA ALA A 114 4.09 -16.89 -8.66
C ALA A 114 3.35 -17.07 -9.98
N LEU A 115 3.63 -16.20 -10.95
CA LEU A 115 3.17 -16.33 -12.33
C LEU A 115 4.02 -17.36 -13.07
N VAL A 116 3.79 -18.65 -12.80
CA VAL A 116 4.48 -19.76 -13.46
C VAL A 116 3.77 -20.16 -14.75
N ARG A 117 4.54 -20.58 -15.76
CA ARG A 117 3.98 -21.19 -16.97
C ARG A 117 3.61 -22.64 -16.67
N SER A 118 2.32 -22.98 -16.76
CA SER A 118 1.87 -24.37 -16.79
C SER A 118 2.24 -24.97 -18.15
N TYR A 119 3.25 -25.82 -18.21
CA TYR A 119 3.44 -26.68 -19.39
C TYR A 119 2.34 -27.75 -19.37
N LYS A 120 1.48 -27.75 -20.39
CA LYS A 120 0.63 -28.89 -20.73
C LYS A 120 1.36 -29.75 -21.76
#